data_AF-A0A095SJP0-F1
#
_entry.id   AF-A0A095SJP0-F1
#
_cell.length_a   1.000
_cell.length_b   1.000
_cell.length_c   1.000
_cell.angle_alpha   90.00
_cell.angle_beta   90.00
_cell.angle_gamma   90.00
#
_symmetry.space_group_name_H-M   'P 1'
#
loop_
_entity.id
_entity.type
_entity.pdbx_description
1 polymer ?
#
loop_
_entity_poly.entity_id
_entity_poly.type
_entity_poly.pdbx_seq_one_letter_code
_entity_poly.pdbx_strand_id
1 'polypeptide(L)'
;MYRFHHSPNTLKAATGVGLIAAAVGIALFLPPHIQPNNADAKTTELKSVVVEQTNNADDARNDDLVEQQENAAQQALNQIGREEYQGELNARPAFISPMEWQVLESVAARHEEPAQELTRLANRLRFAKLREQWDKIAAQNNTQMQKTLGNQLLNDLPHRIANQEMDKGHAQALQTEILAVIVDDSEERQRRAAQEARRIGVQFEIHSAG
;
A
#
# COMPACT_ATOMS: atom_id res chain seq x y z
N MET A 1 26.84 42.46 52.50
CA MET A 1 25.94 41.33 52.18
C MET A 1 26.47 40.66 50.93
N TYR A 2 27.06 39.47 51.06
CA TYR A 2 27.41 38.59 49.94
C TYR A 2 26.25 37.64 49.69
N ARG A 3 25.84 37.43 48.43
CA ARG A 3 25.41 36.11 47.94
C ARG A 3 25.57 36.04 46.43
N PHE A 4 26.24 34.97 46.04
CA PHE A 4 26.57 34.53 44.70
C PHE A 4 25.40 33.77 44.04
N HIS A 5 25.46 33.75 42.71
CA HIS A 5 25.28 32.59 41.82
C HIS A 5 23.92 32.21 41.19
N HIS A 6 24.04 32.15 39.85
CA HIS A 6 23.56 31.15 38.89
C HIS A 6 22.29 31.45 38.08
N SER A 7 22.53 31.74 36.80
CA SER A 7 21.64 31.37 35.69
C SER A 7 21.80 29.88 35.40
N PRO A 8 20.72 29.20 34.99
CA PRO A 8 20.83 28.36 33.81
C PRO A 8 19.68 28.56 32.82
N ASN A 9 20.06 28.46 31.54
CA ASN A 9 19.20 28.24 30.37
C ASN A 9 18.20 27.08 30.59
N THR A 10 17.06 27.08 29.90
CA THR A 10 16.72 26.01 28.93
C THR A 10 15.35 26.21 28.28
N LEU A 11 15.30 25.77 27.02
CA LEU A 11 14.25 25.83 26.02
C LEU A 11 12.87 25.33 26.49
N LYS A 12 11.82 25.99 26.00
CA LYS A 12 10.59 25.29 25.60
C LYS A 12 10.39 25.47 24.10
N ALA A 13 11.04 24.59 23.35
CA ALA A 13 10.63 24.28 21.99
C ALA A 13 9.30 23.54 22.10
N ALA A 14 8.21 24.15 21.65
CA ALA A 14 6.96 23.47 21.43
C ALA A 14 7.08 22.72 20.09
N THR A 15 7.57 21.48 20.15
CA THR A 15 7.53 20.55 19.03
C THR A 15 6.07 20.15 18.84
N GLY A 16 5.37 20.85 17.96
CA GLY A 16 4.14 20.36 17.36
C GLY A 16 4.52 19.21 16.44
N VAL A 17 4.38 17.97 16.92
CA VAL A 17 4.44 16.78 16.06
C VAL A 17 3.08 16.69 15.38
N GLY A 18 2.94 17.42 14.27
CA GLY A 18 1.97 17.07 13.25
C GLY A 18 2.42 15.77 12.62
N LEU A 19 1.74 14.67 12.91
CA LEU A 19 1.88 13.44 12.16
C LEU A 19 1.37 13.69 10.75
N ILE A 20 2.28 14.06 9.85
CA ILE A 20 2.06 13.95 8.42
C ILE A 20 1.98 12.45 8.14
N ALA A 21 0.77 11.94 8.00
CA ALA A 21 0.54 10.65 7.37
C ALA A 21 0.89 10.81 5.89
N ALA A 22 2.18 10.76 5.59
CA ALA A 22 2.68 10.76 4.23
C ALA A 22 2.07 9.54 3.52
N ALA A 23 1.27 9.80 2.50
CA ALA A 23 0.70 8.80 1.62
C ALA A 23 1.82 7.88 1.11
N VAL A 24 1.86 6.65 1.59
CA VAL A 24 2.80 5.62 1.13
C VAL A 24 2.25 5.05 -0.19
N GLY A 25 2.27 5.87 -1.24
CA GLY A 25 1.89 5.45 -2.61
C GLY A 25 3.08 5.00 -3.47
N ILE A 26 4.32 5.32 -3.08
CA ILE A 26 5.51 5.15 -3.93
C ILE A 26 6.17 3.77 -3.76
N ALA A 27 5.80 2.98 -2.75
CA ALA A 27 6.48 1.71 -2.45
C ALA A 27 6.18 0.56 -3.43
N LEU A 28 5.21 0.69 -4.35
CA LEU A 28 4.75 -0.44 -5.19
C LEU A 28 5.58 -0.67 -6.46
N PHE A 29 6.57 0.18 -6.73
CA PHE A 29 7.39 0.13 -7.95
C PHE A 29 8.88 -0.19 -7.73
N LEU A 30 9.32 -0.51 -6.51
CA LEU A 30 10.70 -0.97 -6.29
C LEU A 30 10.82 -2.51 -6.39
N PRO A 31 11.78 -3.06 -7.17
CA PRO A 31 12.14 -4.47 -7.08
C PRO A 31 12.73 -4.77 -5.69
N PRO A 32 12.52 -5.98 -5.12
CA PRO A 32 13.30 -6.38 -3.96
C PRO A 32 14.77 -6.50 -4.39
N HIS A 33 15.69 -6.23 -3.46
CA HIS A 33 17.16 -6.34 -3.55
C HIS A 33 17.95 -5.03 -3.74
N ILE A 34 18.11 -4.27 -2.64
CA ILE A 34 19.44 -3.79 -2.22
C ILE A 34 19.54 -3.98 -0.69
N GLN A 35 20.17 -5.08 -0.25
CA GLN A 35 20.82 -5.11 1.05
C GLN A 35 22.23 -4.55 0.85
N PRO A 36 22.60 -3.40 1.44
CA PRO A 36 24.01 -3.07 1.59
C PRO A 36 24.57 -3.90 2.75
N ASN A 37 25.02 -5.12 2.43
CA ASN A 37 26.12 -5.70 3.18
C ASN A 37 27.35 -4.84 2.89
N ASN A 38 27.92 -4.21 3.90
CA ASN A 38 29.34 -4.30 4.25
C ASN A 38 29.63 -3.40 5.45
N ALA A 39 30.14 -4.03 6.50
CA ALA A 39 30.87 -3.37 7.57
C ALA A 39 32.17 -2.74 7.00
N ASP A 40 32.56 -1.63 7.64
CA ASP A 40 33.86 -0.96 7.57
C ASP A 40 34.28 -0.27 6.26
N ALA A 41 33.92 1.00 6.12
CA ALA A 41 34.82 2.02 5.56
C ALA A 41 34.36 3.46 5.88
N LYS A 42 35.03 4.05 6.89
CA LYS A 42 35.49 5.45 6.98
C LYS A 42 34.51 6.57 6.57
N THR A 43 34.00 7.24 7.61
CA THR A 43 33.32 8.54 7.62
C THR A 43 34.00 9.54 6.68
N THR A 44 33.34 9.85 5.57
CA THR A 44 33.59 11.07 4.79
C THR A 44 32.30 11.85 4.80
N GLU A 45 32.33 13.00 5.49
CA GLU A 45 31.23 13.94 5.57
C GLU A 45 30.76 14.35 4.18
N LEU A 46 29.57 13.89 3.78
CA LEU A 46 28.86 14.46 2.66
C LEU A 46 28.14 15.71 3.18
N LYS A 47 28.77 16.87 2.92
CA LYS A 47 28.15 18.19 3.00
C LYS A 47 26.72 18.10 2.45
N SER A 48 25.76 18.35 3.32
CA SER A 48 24.37 18.58 2.98
C SER A 48 24.33 19.74 1.98
N VAL A 49 24.07 19.45 0.71
CA VAL A 49 23.57 20.47 -0.21
C VAL A 49 22.16 20.76 0.26
N VAL A 50 22.03 21.74 1.15
CA VAL A 50 20.78 22.44 1.41
C VAL A 50 20.44 23.13 0.09
N VAL A 51 19.55 22.50 -0.69
CA VAL A 51 18.81 23.21 -1.72
C VAL A 51 17.74 24.01 -0.99
N GLU A 52 18.10 25.19 -0.50
CA GLU A 52 17.13 26.24 -0.24
C GLU A 52 16.62 26.74 -1.59
N GLN A 53 15.51 26.17 -2.06
CA GLN A 53 14.70 26.76 -3.12
C GLN A 53 13.35 27.16 -2.52
N THR A 54 13.27 28.43 -2.17
CA THR A 54 12.03 29.16 -1.90
C THR A 54 11.14 29.13 -3.14
N ASN A 55 9.93 28.56 -3.10
CA ASN A 55 8.84 28.85 -4.06
C ASN A 55 7.48 28.36 -3.52
N ASN A 56 6.64 29.28 -3.03
CA ASN A 56 5.24 29.00 -2.62
C ASN A 56 4.36 28.38 -3.74
N ALA A 57 4.83 28.39 -5.00
CA ALA A 57 4.14 27.79 -6.14
C ALA A 57 4.34 26.27 -6.25
N ASP A 58 5.41 25.74 -5.65
CA ASP A 58 5.67 24.30 -5.64
C ASP A 58 4.85 23.61 -4.54
N ASP A 59 4.64 24.30 -3.41
CA ASP A 59 3.73 23.83 -2.35
C ASP A 59 2.28 23.68 -2.85
N ALA A 60 1.73 24.71 -3.52
CA ALA A 60 0.37 24.66 -4.04
C ALA A 60 0.15 23.58 -5.12
N ARG A 61 1.18 23.27 -5.92
CA ARG A 61 1.13 22.17 -6.90
C ARG A 61 1.22 20.80 -6.25
N ASN A 62 2.03 20.67 -5.21
CA ASN A 62 2.13 19.44 -4.43
C ASN A 62 0.83 19.15 -3.70
N ASP A 63 0.16 20.18 -3.16
CA ASP A 63 -1.14 20.05 -2.50
C ASP A 63 -2.23 19.54 -3.46
N ASP A 64 -2.32 20.09 -4.68
CA ASP A 64 -3.26 19.62 -5.71
C ASP A 64 -3.00 18.15 -6.11
N LEU A 65 -1.72 17.76 -6.23
CA LEU A 65 -1.36 16.37 -6.54
C LEU A 65 -1.76 15.40 -5.43
N VAL A 66 -1.55 15.79 -4.16
CA VAL A 66 -1.96 14.98 -3.00
C VAL A 66 -3.48 14.85 -2.98
N GLU A 67 -4.21 15.95 -3.13
CA GLU A 67 -5.67 15.94 -3.16
C GLU A 67 -6.21 15.02 -4.28
N GLN A 68 -5.63 15.08 -5.48
CA GLN A 68 -6.02 14.21 -6.59
C GLN A 68 -5.76 12.72 -6.30
N GLN A 69 -4.65 12.39 -5.65
CA GLN A 69 -4.33 11.01 -5.27
C GLN A 69 -5.28 10.50 -4.18
N GLU A 70 -5.57 11.32 -3.17
CA GLU A 70 -6.50 10.99 -2.10
C GLU A 70 -7.92 10.80 -2.64
N ASN A 71 -8.39 11.71 -3.49
CA ASN A 71 -9.69 11.60 -4.15
C ASN A 71 -9.77 10.31 -4.98
N ALA A 72 -8.76 10.00 -5.78
CA ALA A 72 -8.69 8.74 -6.53
C ALA A 72 -8.68 7.51 -5.60
N ALA A 73 -7.93 7.56 -4.50
CA ALA A 73 -7.91 6.49 -3.50
C ALA A 73 -9.28 6.28 -2.83
N GLN A 74 -10.04 7.34 -2.57
CA GLN A 74 -11.42 7.23 -2.06
C GLN A 74 -12.37 6.63 -3.11
N GLN A 75 -12.20 6.98 -4.39
CA GLN A 75 -12.99 6.41 -5.48
C GLN A 75 -12.79 4.89 -5.63
N ALA A 76 -11.71 4.32 -5.11
CA ALA A 76 -11.51 2.87 -5.09
C ALA A 76 -12.62 2.15 -4.29
N LEU A 77 -13.17 2.79 -3.25
CA LEU A 77 -14.28 2.23 -2.46
C LEU A 77 -15.53 1.97 -3.31
N ASN A 78 -15.74 2.74 -4.38
CA ASN A 78 -16.87 2.53 -5.31
C ASN A 78 -16.70 1.25 -6.17
N GLN A 79 -15.54 0.60 -6.10
CA GLN A 79 -15.24 -0.65 -6.80
C GLN A 79 -15.45 -1.89 -5.93
N ILE A 80 -15.85 -1.73 -4.66
CA ILE A 80 -16.22 -2.85 -3.78
C ILE A 80 -17.42 -3.58 -4.37
N GLY A 81 -17.37 -4.92 -4.39
CA GLY A 81 -18.42 -5.77 -4.93
C GLY A 81 -18.46 -5.80 -6.47
N ARG A 82 -17.53 -5.12 -7.15
CA ARG A 82 -17.34 -5.23 -8.60
C ARG A 82 -16.23 -6.24 -8.89
N GLU A 83 -16.38 -6.96 -9.99
CA GLU A 83 -15.29 -7.77 -10.54
C GLU A 83 -14.17 -6.86 -11.07
N GLU A 84 -12.97 -7.42 -11.14
CA GLU A 84 -11.84 -6.77 -11.80
C GLU A 84 -12.12 -6.52 -13.27
N TYR A 85 -11.48 -5.49 -13.83
CA TYR A 85 -11.62 -5.18 -15.25
C TYR A 85 -11.12 -6.35 -16.09
N GLN A 86 -11.93 -6.75 -17.06
CA GLN A 86 -11.63 -7.78 -18.05
C GLN A 86 -11.48 -7.11 -19.42
N GLY A 87 -10.44 -7.48 -20.18
CA GLY A 87 -10.18 -6.91 -21.50
C GLY A 87 -9.67 -5.46 -21.45
N GLU A 88 -9.60 -4.82 -22.61
CA GLU A 88 -8.90 -3.54 -22.78
C GLU A 88 -9.60 -2.36 -22.08
N LEU A 89 -8.80 -1.50 -21.44
CA LEU A 89 -9.28 -0.26 -20.84
C LEU A 89 -9.29 0.88 -21.87
N ASN A 90 -10.49 1.33 -22.24
CA ASN A 90 -10.68 2.44 -23.18
C ASN A 90 -10.62 3.84 -22.53
N ALA A 91 -10.62 3.91 -21.20
CA ALA A 91 -10.57 5.16 -20.46
C ALA A 91 -9.98 4.97 -19.06
N ARG A 92 -9.37 6.03 -18.51
CA ARG A 92 -8.86 6.07 -17.14
C ARG A 92 -10.00 5.80 -16.12
N PRO A 93 -9.91 4.75 -15.29
CA PRO A 93 -10.84 4.56 -14.18
C PRO A 93 -10.75 5.68 -13.14
N ALA A 94 -11.89 6.03 -12.53
CA ALA A 94 -11.97 7.15 -11.58
C ALA A 94 -11.10 6.98 -10.30
N PHE A 95 -10.73 5.74 -9.96
CA PHE A 95 -9.86 5.44 -8.82
C PHE A 95 -8.36 5.57 -9.12
N ILE A 96 -8.00 5.94 -10.36
CA ILE A 96 -6.62 6.17 -10.79
C ILE A 96 -6.46 7.66 -11.04
N SER A 97 -5.49 8.32 -10.41
CA SER A 97 -5.21 9.74 -10.63
C SER A 97 -4.67 9.99 -12.06
N PRO A 98 -4.71 11.23 -12.58
CA PRO A 98 -4.20 11.51 -13.92
C PRO A 98 -2.71 11.15 -14.06
N MET A 99 -1.92 11.45 -13.03
CA MET A 99 -0.50 11.12 -12.97
C MET A 99 -0.26 9.60 -12.91
N GLU A 100 -1.00 8.89 -12.05
CA GLU A 100 -0.90 7.42 -11.98
C GLU A 100 -1.23 6.80 -13.36
N TRP A 101 -2.26 7.29 -14.03
CA TRP A 101 -2.66 6.79 -15.34
C TRP A 101 -1.56 6.93 -16.40
N GLN A 102 -0.93 8.11 -16.48
CA GLN A 102 0.19 8.35 -17.38
C GLN A 102 1.37 7.39 -17.11
N VAL A 103 1.65 7.11 -15.83
CA VAL A 103 2.68 6.15 -15.45
C VAL A 103 2.30 4.74 -15.89
N LEU A 104 1.05 4.32 -15.65
CA LEU A 104 0.58 2.99 -16.06
C LEU A 104 0.64 2.82 -17.59
N GLU A 105 0.19 3.82 -18.36
CA GLU A 105 0.28 3.80 -19.83
C GLU A 105 1.74 3.70 -20.31
N SER A 106 2.65 4.47 -19.70
CA SER A 106 4.08 4.47 -20.03
C SER A 106 4.77 3.14 -19.72
N VAL A 107 4.39 2.48 -18.62
CA VAL A 107 4.89 1.15 -18.27
C VAL A 107 4.33 0.12 -19.24
N ALA A 108 3.01 0.10 -19.44
CA ALA A 108 2.34 -0.86 -20.29
C ALA A 108 2.82 -0.81 -21.76
N ALA A 109 3.12 0.37 -22.29
CA ALA A 109 3.62 0.55 -23.65
C ALA A 109 4.95 -0.17 -23.94
N ARG A 110 5.67 -0.64 -22.91
CA ARG A 110 6.95 -1.36 -23.04
C ARG A 110 6.80 -2.88 -23.12
N HIS A 111 5.58 -3.39 -22.98
CA HIS A 111 5.27 -4.81 -23.00
C HIS A 111 4.82 -5.26 -24.39
N GLU A 112 4.91 -6.56 -24.66
CA GLU A 112 4.48 -7.15 -25.94
C GLU A 112 2.97 -6.98 -26.18
N GLU A 113 2.18 -6.98 -25.11
CA GLU A 113 0.72 -6.79 -25.13
C GLU A 113 0.30 -5.58 -24.27
N PRO A 114 0.46 -4.33 -24.75
CA PRO A 114 0.28 -3.13 -23.93
C PRO A 114 -1.12 -2.99 -23.32
N ALA A 115 -2.18 -3.29 -24.07
CA ALA A 115 -3.56 -3.11 -23.59
C ALA A 115 -3.90 -4.09 -22.45
N GLN A 116 -3.41 -5.33 -22.55
CA GLN A 116 -3.58 -6.33 -21.49
C GLN A 116 -2.78 -5.94 -20.25
N GLU A 117 -1.54 -5.47 -20.44
CA GLU A 117 -0.68 -5.03 -19.33
C GLU A 117 -1.27 -3.80 -18.61
N LEU A 118 -1.81 -2.82 -19.34
CA LEU A 118 -2.46 -1.66 -18.73
C LEU A 118 -3.63 -2.06 -17.84
N THR A 119 -4.43 -3.02 -18.30
CA THR A 119 -5.56 -3.58 -17.54
C THR A 119 -5.09 -4.29 -16.29
N ARG A 120 -4.05 -5.13 -16.42
CA ARG A 120 -3.42 -5.83 -15.30
C ARG A 120 -2.91 -4.85 -14.23
N LEU A 121 -2.17 -3.83 -14.65
CA LEU A 121 -1.64 -2.79 -13.77
C LEU A 121 -2.74 -1.96 -13.09
N ALA A 122 -3.82 -1.63 -13.80
CA ALA A 122 -4.97 -0.94 -13.22
C ALA A 122 -5.66 -1.80 -12.14
N ASN A 123 -5.84 -3.10 -12.39
CA ASN A 123 -6.37 -4.03 -11.40
C ASN A 123 -5.44 -4.18 -10.18
N ARG A 124 -4.12 -4.21 -10.40
CA ARG A 124 -3.11 -4.20 -9.32
C ARG A 124 -3.23 -2.95 -8.45
N LEU A 125 -3.37 -1.78 -9.09
CA LEU A 125 -3.51 -0.51 -8.39
C LEU A 125 -4.84 -0.44 -7.60
N ARG A 126 -5.93 -0.95 -8.19
CA ARG A 126 -7.22 -1.11 -7.49
C ARG A 126 -7.05 -1.91 -6.21
N PHE A 127 -6.43 -3.08 -6.28
CA PHE A 127 -6.18 -3.94 -5.12
C PHE A 127 -5.37 -3.21 -4.04
N ALA A 128 -4.29 -2.54 -4.43
CA ALA A 128 -3.45 -1.79 -3.50
C ALA A 128 -4.22 -0.67 -2.77
N LYS A 129 -5.01 0.13 -3.50
CA LYS A 129 -5.85 1.19 -2.91
C LYS A 129 -6.91 0.60 -1.97
N LEU A 130 -7.55 -0.51 -2.34
CA LEU A 130 -8.52 -1.18 -1.47
C LEU A 130 -7.86 -1.70 -0.18
N ARG A 131 -6.63 -2.20 -0.25
CA ARG A 131 -5.87 -2.62 0.95
C ARG A 131 -5.56 -1.44 1.86
N GLU A 132 -5.07 -0.33 1.29
CA GLU A 132 -4.80 0.89 2.07
C GLU A 132 -6.08 1.40 2.75
N GLN A 133 -7.22 1.38 2.04
CA GLN A 133 -8.50 1.77 2.63
C GLN A 133 -8.93 0.81 3.76
N TRP A 134 -8.70 -0.49 3.61
CA TRP A 134 -8.99 -1.48 4.65
C TRP A 134 -8.21 -1.18 5.95
N ASP A 135 -6.93 -0.83 5.83
CA ASP A 135 -6.08 -0.42 6.95
C ASP A 135 -6.57 0.90 7.59
N LYS A 136 -6.95 1.91 6.77
CA LYS A 136 -7.48 3.19 7.27
C LYS A 136 -8.82 3.05 8.00
N ILE A 137 -9.72 2.22 7.48
CA ILE A 137 -11.05 2.00 8.05
C ILE A 137 -10.97 1.25 9.38
N ALA A 138 -9.96 0.40 9.56
CA ALA A 138 -9.65 -0.22 10.85
C ALA A 138 -9.46 0.83 11.96
N ALA A 139 -8.72 1.91 11.65
CA ALA A 139 -8.46 3.00 12.61
C ALA A 139 -9.71 3.84 12.94
N GLN A 140 -10.74 3.78 12.10
CA GLN A 140 -11.99 4.53 12.26
C GLN A 140 -13.09 3.74 12.99
N ASN A 141 -12.81 2.51 13.43
CA ASN A 141 -13.75 1.61 14.09
C ASN A 141 -15.03 1.29 13.27
N ASN A 142 -14.96 1.38 11.94
CA ASN A 142 -16.07 0.96 11.07
C ASN A 142 -15.91 -0.51 10.67
N THR A 143 -16.22 -1.40 11.61
CA THR A 143 -16.05 -2.86 11.47
C THR A 143 -16.81 -3.42 10.28
N GLN A 144 -18.02 -2.92 9.97
CA GLN A 144 -18.81 -3.46 8.86
C GLN A 144 -18.16 -3.18 7.50
N MET A 145 -17.67 -1.96 7.30
CA MET A 145 -16.94 -1.62 6.08
C MET A 145 -15.62 -2.38 6.00
N GLN A 146 -14.89 -2.51 7.11
CA GLN A 146 -13.65 -3.29 7.18
C GLN A 146 -13.90 -4.76 6.79
N LYS A 147 -15.00 -5.37 7.29
CA LYS A 147 -15.40 -6.74 6.91
C LYS A 147 -15.71 -6.85 5.42
N THR A 148 -16.39 -5.86 4.85
CA THR A 148 -16.74 -5.81 3.42
C THR A 148 -15.51 -5.72 2.53
N LEU A 149 -14.58 -4.81 2.85
CA LEU A 149 -13.30 -4.66 2.15
C LEU A 149 -12.44 -5.92 2.28
N GLY A 150 -12.38 -6.53 3.46
CA GLY A 150 -11.65 -7.77 3.68
C GLY A 150 -12.14 -8.89 2.76
N ASN A 151 -13.46 -9.05 2.62
CA ASN A 151 -14.03 -10.02 1.68
C ASN A 151 -13.64 -9.73 0.21
N GLN A 152 -13.63 -8.45 -0.20
CA GLN A 152 -13.19 -8.07 -1.54
C GLN A 152 -11.72 -8.44 -1.78
N LEU A 153 -10.84 -8.12 -0.82
CA LEU A 153 -9.41 -8.44 -0.92
C LEU A 153 -9.17 -9.95 -1.00
N LEU A 154 -9.87 -10.76 -0.20
CA LEU A 154 -9.81 -12.23 -0.29
C LEU A 154 -10.24 -12.74 -1.67
N ASN A 155 -11.23 -12.09 -2.28
CA ASN A 155 -11.72 -12.48 -3.60
C ASN A 155 -10.74 -12.14 -4.73
N ASP A 156 -9.99 -11.05 -4.60
CA ASP A 156 -9.06 -10.59 -5.63
C ASP A 156 -7.69 -11.29 -5.52
N LEU A 157 -7.35 -11.87 -4.36
CA LEU A 157 -6.07 -12.55 -4.10
C LEU A 157 -5.65 -13.61 -5.13
N PRO A 158 -6.54 -14.54 -5.57
CA PRO A 158 -6.18 -15.53 -6.58
C PRO A 158 -5.67 -14.91 -7.88
N HIS A 159 -6.24 -13.77 -8.29
CA HIS A 159 -5.81 -13.07 -9.51
C HIS A 159 -4.43 -12.44 -9.33
N ARG A 160 -4.12 -11.89 -8.14
CA ARG A 160 -2.79 -11.34 -7.86
C ARG A 160 -1.70 -12.41 -7.98
N ILE A 161 -1.98 -13.63 -7.54
CA ILE A 161 -1.05 -14.76 -7.67
C ILE A 161 -0.95 -15.25 -9.11
N ALA A 162 -2.08 -15.41 -9.80
CA ALA A 162 -2.10 -15.82 -11.21
C ALA A 162 -1.29 -14.86 -12.09
N ASN A 163 -1.35 -13.56 -11.78
CA ASN A 163 -0.61 -12.50 -12.46
C ASN A 163 0.83 -12.29 -11.94
N GLN A 164 1.30 -13.15 -11.03
CA GLN A 164 2.65 -13.08 -10.41
C GLN A 164 2.95 -11.76 -9.67
N GLU A 165 1.92 -11.09 -9.19
CA GLU A 165 2.04 -9.83 -8.44
C GLU A 165 2.19 -10.04 -6.94
N MET A 166 1.91 -11.26 -6.49
CA MET A 166 2.03 -11.69 -5.10
C MET A 166 2.34 -13.18 -5.08
N ASP A 167 3.31 -13.60 -4.26
CA ASP A 167 3.52 -15.03 -4.02
C ASP A 167 2.51 -15.60 -3.02
N LYS A 168 2.44 -16.92 -2.99
CA LYS A 168 1.49 -17.66 -2.14
C LYS A 168 1.71 -17.42 -0.64
N GLY A 169 2.95 -17.21 -0.20
CA GLY A 169 3.27 -16.99 1.21
C GLY A 169 2.73 -15.65 1.71
N HIS A 170 3.00 -14.57 0.96
CA HIS A 170 2.42 -13.27 1.27
C HIS A 170 0.88 -13.28 1.18
N ALA A 171 0.31 -13.95 0.18
CA ALA A 171 -1.13 -14.09 0.07
C ALA A 171 -1.74 -14.82 1.27
N GLN A 172 -1.13 -15.92 1.75
CA GLN A 172 -1.59 -16.65 2.92
C GLN A 172 -1.52 -15.82 4.20
N ALA A 173 -0.45 -15.03 4.37
CA ALA A 173 -0.32 -14.12 5.50
C ALA A 173 -1.46 -13.09 5.50
N LEU A 174 -1.74 -12.50 4.33
CA LEU A 174 -2.85 -11.55 4.16
C LEU A 174 -4.21 -12.20 4.40
N GLN A 175 -4.44 -13.43 3.93
CA GLN A 175 -5.67 -14.19 4.23
C GLN A 175 -5.86 -14.35 5.74
N THR A 176 -4.80 -14.72 6.45
CA THR A 176 -4.84 -14.94 7.90
C THR A 176 -5.19 -13.65 8.64
N GLU A 177 -4.55 -12.54 8.26
CA GLU A 177 -4.81 -11.22 8.83
C GLU A 177 -6.26 -10.79 8.61
N ILE A 178 -6.76 -10.89 7.37
CA ILE A 178 -8.14 -10.52 7.04
C ILE A 178 -9.12 -11.41 7.81
N LEU A 179 -8.91 -12.73 7.84
CA LEU A 179 -9.80 -13.68 8.50
C LEU A 179 -9.86 -13.47 10.02
N ALA A 180 -8.77 -13.01 10.65
CA ALA A 180 -8.78 -12.65 12.06
C ALA A 180 -9.72 -11.48 12.38
N VAL A 181 -9.94 -10.58 11.43
CA VAL A 181 -10.85 -9.42 11.57
C VAL A 181 -12.29 -9.78 11.22
N ILE A 182 -12.49 -10.60 10.18
CA ILE A 182 -13.84 -10.77 9.61
C ILE A 182 -14.57 -12.01 10.12
N VAL A 183 -13.87 -12.95 10.75
CA VAL A 183 -14.46 -14.18 11.34
C VAL A 183 -14.20 -14.22 12.83
N ASP A 184 -15.26 -14.09 13.61
CA ASP A 184 -15.19 -14.01 15.07
C ASP A 184 -14.92 -15.39 15.70
N ASP A 185 -15.62 -16.43 15.22
CA ASP A 185 -15.47 -17.81 15.70
C ASP A 185 -14.17 -18.48 15.22
N SER A 186 -13.47 -19.17 16.11
CA SER A 186 -12.16 -19.74 15.82
C SER A 186 -12.21 -20.98 14.92
N GLU A 187 -13.21 -21.84 15.08
CA GLU A 187 -13.37 -23.04 14.26
C GLU A 187 -13.78 -22.65 12.83
N GLU A 188 -14.71 -21.70 12.70
CA GLU A 188 -15.10 -21.14 11.41
C GLU A 188 -13.93 -20.43 10.74
N ARG A 189 -13.08 -19.71 11.50
CA ARG A 189 -11.89 -19.07 10.94
C ARG A 189 -10.92 -20.09 10.38
N GLN A 190 -10.69 -21.20 11.07
CA GLN A 190 -9.84 -22.29 10.57
C GLN A 190 -10.42 -22.94 9.31
N ARG A 191 -11.73 -23.22 9.31
CA ARG A 191 -12.44 -23.77 8.15
C ARG A 191 -12.30 -22.85 6.94
N ARG A 192 -12.53 -21.55 7.13
CA ARG A 192 -12.42 -20.55 6.07
C ARG A 192 -10.98 -20.36 5.62
N ALA A 193 -10.00 -20.35 6.53
CA ALA A 193 -8.58 -20.28 6.18
C ALA A 193 -8.17 -21.45 5.26
N ALA A 194 -8.64 -22.67 5.54
CA ALA A 194 -8.39 -23.81 4.68
C ALA A 194 -9.03 -23.68 3.29
N GLN A 195 -10.22 -23.06 3.19
CA GLN A 195 -10.89 -22.80 1.91
C GLN A 195 -10.15 -21.74 1.10
N GLU A 196 -9.78 -20.63 1.73
CA GLU A 196 -9.06 -19.53 1.08
C GLU A 196 -7.65 -19.97 0.64
N ALA A 197 -6.96 -20.80 1.44
CA ALA A 197 -5.66 -21.38 1.06
C ALA A 197 -5.75 -22.23 -0.22
N ARG A 198 -6.84 -23.00 -0.39
CA ARG A 198 -7.06 -23.78 -1.62
C ARG A 198 -7.25 -22.89 -2.84
N ARG A 199 -7.94 -21.75 -2.71
CA ARG A 199 -8.17 -20.79 -3.81
C ARG A 199 -6.87 -20.20 -4.35
N ILE A 200 -5.84 -20.09 -3.51
CA ILE A 200 -4.51 -19.61 -3.89
C ILE A 200 -3.53 -20.75 -4.24
N GLY A 201 -4.01 -21.99 -4.34
CA GLY A 201 -3.20 -23.15 -4.70
C GLY A 201 -2.18 -23.55 -3.63
N VAL A 202 -2.47 -23.27 -2.36
CA VAL A 202 -1.75 -23.83 -1.20
C VAL A 202 -2.52 -25.08 -0.75
N GLN A 203 -2.00 -26.25 -1.11
CA GLN A 203 -2.48 -27.54 -0.60
C GLN A 203 -1.40 -28.09 0.34
N PHE A 204 -1.80 -28.47 1.56
CA PHE A 204 -0.93 -29.24 2.43
C PHE A 204 -0.84 -30.65 1.86
N GLU A 205 0.23 -30.95 1.12
CA GLU A 205 0.55 -32.34 0.77
C GLU A 205 0.96 -33.06 2.06
N ILE A 206 0.01 -33.75 2.68
CA ILE A 206 0.30 -34.68 3.77
C ILE A 206 1.04 -35.86 3.13
N HIS A 207 2.36 -35.81 3.13
CA HIS A 207 3.17 -36.99 2.90
C HIS A 207 2.93 -37.94 4.08
N SER A 208 2.07 -38.94 3.89
CA SER A 208 1.99 -40.08 4.79
C SER A 208 3.33 -40.81 4.71
N ALA A 209 4.19 -40.62 5.71
CA ALA A 209 5.31 -41.51 5.96
C ALA A 209 4.72 -42.89 6.28
N GLY A 210 4.84 -43.81 5.31
CA GLY A 210 4.55 -45.24 5.49
C GLY A 210 5.68 -45.96 6.21
#